data_AF-A0A972Q971-F1
#
_entry.id   AF-A0A972Q971-F1
#
_cell.length_a   1.000
_cell.length_b   1.000
_cell.length_c   1.000
_cell.angle_alpha   90.00
_cell.angle_beta   90.00
_cell.angle_gamma   90.00
#
_symmetry.space_group_name_H-M   'P 1'
#
loop_
_entity.id
_entity.type
_entity.pdbx_description
1 polymer ?
#
loop_
_entity_poly.entity_id
_entity_poly.type
_entity_poly.pdbx_seq_one_letter_code
_entity_poly.pdbx_strand_id
1 'polypeptide(L)' 'MNKKVKTTNRRNGRLLIRTEICDFCGSCVAVCPMDCIELTESEISIDLSICDFCMNCVKVCPIHIISEVTE' A
#
# COMPACT_ATOMS: atom_id res chain seq x y z
N MET A 1 2.85 20.20 -5.50
CA MET A 1 2.61 18.77 -5.76
C MET A 1 2.60 18.04 -4.42
N ASN A 2 1.41 17.76 -3.90
CA ASN A 2 1.24 17.25 -2.52
C ASN A 2 1.34 15.72 -2.52
N LYS A 3 2.49 15.21 -2.09
CA LYS A 3 2.70 13.80 -1.77
C LYS A 3 1.74 13.43 -0.64
N LYS A 4 0.66 12.71 -0.94
CA LYS A 4 -0.23 12.14 0.09
C LYS A 4 0.47 10.94 0.73
N VAL A 5 1.47 11.20 1.57
CA VAL A 5 2.06 10.18 2.43
C VAL A 5 1.06 9.93 3.56
N LYS A 6 0.27 8.85 3.47
CA LYS A 6 -0.61 8.42 4.55
C LYS A 6 0.28 7.72 5.60
N THR A 7 0.79 8.45 6.58
CA THR A 7 1.49 7.87 7.74
C THR A 7 0.51 7.69 8.89
N THR A 8 0.13 6.47 9.24
CA THR A 8 -0.59 6.22 10.50
C THR A 8 0.30 5.45 11.45
N ASN A 9 0.61 6.10 12.57
CA ASN A 9 1.51 5.58 13.59
C ASN A 9 0.75 4.62 14.51
N ARG A 10 0.84 3.31 14.25
CA ARG A 10 0.62 2.27 15.25
C ARG A 10 1.66 1.16 15.05
N ARG A 11 2.70 1.20 15.89
CA ARG A 11 3.75 0.17 16.04
C ARG A 11 4.44 -0.21 14.72
N ASN A 12 5.44 0.61 14.35
CA ASN A 12 6.61 0.23 13.54
C ASN A 12 6.46 -0.05 12.04
N GLY A 13 5.31 0.12 11.40
CA GLY A 13 5.19 0.06 9.93
C GLY A 13 4.96 1.44 9.30
N ARG A 14 5.89 1.91 8.44
CA ARG A 14 5.65 3.07 7.55
C ARG A 14 5.65 2.58 6.11
N LEU A 15 4.53 2.76 5.41
CA LEU A 15 4.43 2.49 3.99
C LEU A 15 4.53 3.79 3.18
N LEU A 16 5.29 3.75 2.10
CA LEU A 16 5.31 4.74 1.04
C LEU A 16 4.60 4.15 -0.17
N ILE A 17 3.65 4.90 -0.73
CA ILE A 17 2.82 4.47 -1.86
C ILE A 17 2.93 5.51 -2.98
N ARG A 18 3.36 5.08 -4.16
CA ARG A 18 3.47 5.89 -5.38
C ARG A 18 2.34 5.57 -6.34
N THR A 19 1.16 6.13 -6.08
CA THR A 19 -0.05 5.84 -6.86
C THR A 19 0.06 6.31 -8.31
N GLU A 20 0.91 7.30 -8.58
CA GLU A 20 1.14 7.90 -9.90
C GLU A 20 1.72 6.93 -10.95
N ILE A 21 2.31 5.82 -10.52
CA ILE A 21 2.91 4.79 -11.39
C ILE A 21 2.25 3.42 -11.19
N CYS A 22 1.12 3.35 -10.49
CA CYS A 22 0.36 2.11 -10.36
C CYS A 22 -0.27 1.73 -11.70
N ASP A 23 -0.18 0.45 -12.06
CA ASP A 23 -0.84 -0.14 -13.23
C ASP A 23 -2.22 -0.75 -12.90
N PHE A 24 -2.66 -0.63 -11.64
CA PHE A 24 -3.92 -1.18 -11.14
C PHE A 24 -4.07 -2.69 -11.38
N CYS A 25 -2.96 -3.46 -11.33
CA CYS A 25 -2.98 -4.91 -11.60
C CYS A 25 -3.71 -5.78 -10.56
N GLY A 26 -4.09 -5.26 -9.38
CA GLY A 26 -4.82 -6.03 -8.37
C GLY A 26 -3.99 -6.98 -7.49
N SER A 27 -2.70 -7.18 -7.79
CA SER A 27 -1.87 -8.15 -7.05
C SER A 27 -1.81 -7.89 -5.55
N CYS A 28 -1.76 -6.62 -5.13
CA CYS A 28 -1.73 -6.24 -3.72
C CYS A 28 -3.03 -6.56 -2.99
N VAL A 29 -4.19 -6.36 -3.64
CA VAL A 29 -5.51 -6.70 -3.09
C VAL A 29 -5.62 -8.20 -2.87
N ALA A 30 -5.23 -9.00 -3.88
CA ALA A 30 -5.33 -10.46 -3.83
C ALA A 30 -4.53 -11.13 -2.69
N VAL A 31 -3.48 -10.48 -2.18
CA VAL A 31 -2.63 -11.04 -1.12
C VAL A 31 -2.81 -10.37 0.24
N CYS A 32 -3.69 -9.38 0.35
CA CYS A 32 -3.90 -8.67 1.61
C CYS A 32 -4.74 -9.55 2.55
N PRO A 33 -4.19 -10.06 3.67
CA PRO A 33 -4.94 -10.94 4.57
C PRO A 33 -6.02 -10.21 5.37
N MET A 34 -5.92 -8.88 5.45
CA MET A 34 -6.83 -8.01 6.19
C MET A 34 -7.89 -7.36 5.29
N ASP A 35 -7.88 -7.65 3.98
CA ASP A 35 -8.75 -7.03 2.97
C ASP A 35 -8.78 -5.49 3.08
N CYS A 36 -7.67 -4.87 3.47
CA CYS A 36 -7.58 -3.44 3.75
C CYS A 36 -7.13 -2.59 2.54
N ILE A 37 -7.10 -3.18 1.33
CA ILE A 37 -6.67 -2.51 0.10
C ILE A 37 -7.86 -2.45 -0.85
N GLU A 38 -8.26 -1.24 -1.22
CA GLU A 38 -9.27 -0.99 -2.23
C GLU A 38 -8.60 -0.57 -3.53
N LEU A 39 -9.09 -1.13 -4.64
CA LEU A 39 -8.59 -0.84 -5.97
C LEU A 39 -9.78 -0.60 -6.91
N THR A 40 -9.75 0.50 -7.64
CA THR A 40 -10.67 0.81 -8.74
C THR A 40 -9.89 0.86 -10.04
N GLU A 41 -10.57 1.15 -11.16
CA GLU A 41 -9.92 1.28 -12.48
C GLU A 41 -8.82 2.35 -12.54
N SER A 42 -8.82 3.30 -11.60
CA SER A 42 -7.89 4.45 -11.62
C SER A 42 -7.41 4.91 -10.25
N GLU A 43 -7.76 4.23 -9.16
CA GLU A 43 -7.34 4.61 -7.81
C GLU A 43 -7.01 3.38 -6.96
N ILE A 44 -6.00 3.52 -6.11
CA ILE A 44 -5.64 2.55 -5.09
C ILE A 44 -5.61 3.24 -3.73
N SER A 45 -6.20 2.58 -2.73
CA SER A 45 -6.24 3.07 -1.36
C SER A 45 -5.96 1.95 -0.37
N ILE A 46 -5.24 2.25 0.71
CA ILE A 46 -4.96 1.30 1.79
C ILE A 46 -5.48 1.90 3.09
N ASP A 47 -6.34 1.16 3.79
CA ASP A 47 -6.77 1.51 5.13
C ASP A 47 -5.72 1.04 6.16
N LEU A 48 -4.86 1.98 6.54
CA LEU A 48 -3.79 1.73 7.51
C LEU A 48 -4.30 1.58 8.96
N SER A 49 -5.59 1.81 9.22
CA SER A 49 -6.19 1.52 10.53
C SER A 49 -6.46 0.01 10.71
N ILE A 50 -6.60 -0.72 9.61
CA ILE A 50 -6.86 -2.16 9.57
C ILE A 50 -5.58 -2.94 9.20
N CYS A 51 -4.68 -2.33 8.41
CA CYS A 51 -3.43 -2.94 8.01
C CYS A 51 -2.59 -3.43 9.20
N ASP A 52 -2.19 -4.70 9.16
CA ASP A 52 -1.34 -5.36 10.15
C ASP A 52 0.16 -5.23 9.85
N PHE A 53 0.51 -4.54 8.76
CA PHE A 53 1.88 -4.37 8.26
C PHE A 53 2.59 -5.69 7.92
N CYS A 54 1.88 -6.71 7.41
CA CYS A 54 2.48 -7.99 6.97
C CYS A 54 3.44 -7.91 5.77
N MET A 55 3.47 -6.78 5.06
CA MET A 55 4.33 -6.51 3.88
C MET A 55 4.11 -7.40 2.66
N ASN A 56 3.01 -8.16 2.58
CA ASN A 56 2.71 -8.96 1.39
C ASN A 56 2.53 -8.11 0.14
N CYS A 57 1.85 -6.97 0.26
CA CYS A 57 1.64 -6.04 -0.85
C CYS A 57 2.95 -5.45 -1.41
N VAL A 58 3.98 -5.27 -0.57
CA VAL A 58 5.33 -4.84 -0.99
C VAL A 58 6.00 -5.94 -1.80
N LYS A 59 5.92 -7.19 -1.34
CA LYS A 59 6.58 -8.34 -1.97
C LYS A 59 6.02 -8.69 -3.35
N VAL A 60 4.72 -8.53 -3.56
CA VAL A 60 4.06 -8.97 -4.80
C VAL A 60 3.86 -7.87 -5.83
N CYS A 61 4.02 -6.59 -5.46
CA CYS A 61 3.80 -5.49 -6.40
C CYS A 61 4.89 -5.51 -7.49
N PRO A 62 4.55 -5.77 -8.77
CA PRO A 62 5.55 -5.91 -9.84
C PRO A 62 6.22 -4.58 -10.19
N ILE A 63 5.53 -3.45 -9.95
CA ILE A 63 6.05 -2.09 -10.18
C ILE A 63 6.70 -1.52 -8.90
N HIS A 64 6.62 -2.23 -7.77
CA HIS A 64 7.16 -1.80 -6.48
C HIS A 64 6.67 -0.40 -6.03
N ILE A 65 5.40 -0.10 -6.29
CA ILE A 65 4.80 1.18 -5.91
C ILE A 65 4.55 1.32 -4.41
N ILE A 66 4.52 0.20 -3.67
CA ILE A 66 4.39 0.14 -2.22
C ILE A 66 5.75 -0.27 -1.66
N SER A 67 6.29 0.48 -0.71
CA SER A 67 7.59 0.20 -0.09
C SER A 67 7.57 0.50 1.40
N GLU A 68 8.36 -0.25 2.16
CA GLU A 68 8.62 0.02 3.58
C GLU A 68 9.60 1.21 3.71
N VAL A 69 9.32 2.11 4.65
CA VAL A 69 10.24 3.18 5.06
C VAL A 69 10.89 2.78 6.36
N THR A 70 12.13 2.31 6.28
CA THR A 70 13.02 2.15 7.42
C THR A 70 13.76 3.47 7.65
N GLU A 71 13.72 4.00 8.88
CA GLU A 71 14.58 5.12 9.29
C GLU A 71 16.06 4.70 9.36
#